data_AF-A0A1M5I0B3-F1
#
_entry.id   AF-A0A1M5I0B3-F1
#
_cell.length_a   1.000
_cell.length_b   1.000
_cell.length_c   1.000
_cell.angle_alpha   90.00
_cell.angle_beta   90.00
_cell.angle_gamma   90.00
#
_symmetry.space_group_name_H-M   'P 1'
#
loop_
_entity.id
_entity.type
_entity.pdbx_description
1 polymer ?
#
loop_
_entity_poly.entity_id
_entity_poly.type
_entity_poly.pdbx_seq_one_letter_code
_entity_poly.pdbx_strand_id
1 'polypeptide(L)'
;MFFFFVQGFSQNNQSFTNRVMETLISSGSNSTGSTGTISYSIGQVFYTYIGIQSIYNVAQGIQHQEATINNPIIENIQSKVQVLIYPNPAIDFVNVSLNGINIKPGEQFYQLYDLQGRLIKQNTINQTEIQINLSNLNSSIYVLRVYDGKKVVNIFKIIKQ
;
A
#
# COMPACT_ATOMS: atom_id res chain seq x y z
N MET A 1 -11.55 5.34 -44.32
CA MET A 1 -11.44 6.51 -43.42
C MET A 1 -10.84 6.01 -42.12
N PHE A 2 -9.54 6.26 -41.89
CA PHE A 2 -8.83 5.80 -40.69
C PHE A 2 -9.03 6.81 -39.57
N PHE A 3 -9.65 6.39 -38.46
CA PHE A 3 -9.71 7.18 -37.24
C PHE A 3 -8.48 6.87 -36.39
N PHE A 4 -7.59 7.84 -36.23
CA PHE A 4 -6.51 7.80 -35.24
C PHE A 4 -7.03 8.45 -33.94
N PHE A 5 -7.03 7.67 -32.85
CA PHE A 5 -7.23 8.22 -31.51
C PHE A 5 -5.88 8.78 -31.03
N VAL A 6 -5.79 10.08 -30.84
CA VAL A 6 -4.66 10.71 -30.16
C VAL A 6 -4.96 10.71 -28.66
N GLN A 7 -4.29 9.83 -27.92
CA GLN A 7 -4.21 9.90 -26.46
C GLN A 7 -3.38 11.15 -26.10
N GLY A 8 -4.02 12.18 -25.55
CA GLY A 8 -3.34 13.39 -25.11
C GLY A 8 -2.56 13.15 -23.82
N PHE A 9 -1.26 12.93 -23.91
CA PHE A 9 -0.39 12.91 -22.73
C PHE A 9 -0.13 14.35 -22.25
N SER A 10 -0.59 14.67 -21.04
CA SER A 10 -0.17 15.88 -20.33
C SER A 10 1.18 15.63 -19.67
N GLN A 11 2.25 16.19 -20.25
CA GLN A 11 3.56 16.24 -19.59
C GLN A 11 3.52 17.32 -18.51
N ASN A 12 3.58 16.92 -17.25
CA ASN A 12 4.00 17.79 -16.17
C ASN A 12 5.28 17.20 -15.56
N ASN A 13 6.43 17.65 -16.08
CA ASN A 13 7.71 17.50 -15.41
C ASN A 13 7.69 18.43 -14.20
N GLN A 14 7.43 17.91 -13.00
CA GLN A 14 8.06 18.25 -11.72
C GLN A 14 7.57 17.27 -10.65
N SER A 15 8.53 16.77 -9.88
CA SER A 15 8.43 15.55 -9.10
C SER A 15 7.54 15.64 -7.85
N PHE A 16 6.95 14.48 -7.53
CA PHE A 16 6.29 14.05 -6.29
C PHE A 16 4.79 14.38 -6.09
N THR A 17 4.01 13.29 -6.13
CA THR A 17 2.60 13.10 -5.72
C THR A 17 1.48 13.38 -6.73
N ASN A 18 1.68 13.08 -8.01
CA ASN A 18 0.54 13.03 -8.93
C ASN A 18 -0.22 11.69 -8.76
N ARG A 19 -1.28 11.69 -7.94
CA ARG A 19 -2.35 10.70 -8.09
C ARG A 19 -3.09 11.08 -9.37
N VAL A 20 -2.63 10.55 -10.51
CA VAL A 20 -3.19 10.89 -11.82
C VAL A 20 -4.63 10.35 -11.86
N MET A 21 -5.60 11.25 -11.82
CA MET A 21 -7.00 10.93 -12.07
C MET A 21 -7.22 11.00 -13.58
N GLU A 22 -7.59 9.89 -14.20
CA GLU A 22 -7.91 9.84 -15.62
C GLU A 22 -9.43 9.88 -15.80
N THR A 23 -9.90 10.84 -16.59
CA THR A 23 -11.32 10.95 -16.95
C THR A 23 -11.43 10.88 -18.47
N LEU A 24 -12.43 10.15 -18.97
CA LEU A 24 -12.77 10.13 -20.38
C LEU A 24 -13.62 11.37 -20.68
N ILE A 25 -12.99 12.45 -21.13
CA ILE A 25 -13.70 13.66 -21.60
C ILE A 25 -13.81 13.62 -23.13
N SER A 26 -14.95 14.04 -23.67
CA SER A 26 -15.16 14.07 -25.13
C SER A 26 -14.39 15.22 -25.79
N SER A 27 -14.17 16.32 -25.05
CA SER A 27 -13.35 17.47 -25.45
C SER A 27 -13.04 18.33 -24.23
N GLY A 28 -11.98 19.14 -24.26
CA GLY A 28 -11.67 20.09 -23.19
C GLY A 28 -10.54 21.03 -23.58
N SER A 29 -10.46 22.19 -22.92
CA SER A 29 -9.39 23.17 -23.15
C SER A 29 -9.17 24.08 -21.94
N ASN A 30 -7.99 24.67 -21.88
CA ASN A 30 -7.61 25.66 -20.88
C ASN A 30 -7.49 27.03 -21.58
N SER A 31 -8.22 28.03 -21.07
CA SER A 31 -8.08 29.41 -21.51
C SER A 31 -7.37 30.21 -20.42
N THR A 32 -6.31 30.91 -20.78
CA THR A 32 -5.55 31.76 -19.86
C THR A 32 -5.82 33.23 -20.16
N GLY A 33 -6.14 34.02 -19.13
CA GLY A 33 -6.35 35.46 -19.21
C GLY A 33 -5.48 36.21 -18.21
N SER A 34 -5.45 37.54 -18.32
CA SER A 34 -4.62 38.40 -17.45
C SER A 34 -4.95 38.30 -15.96
N THR A 35 -6.12 37.77 -15.60
CA THR A 35 -6.61 37.71 -14.22
C THR A 35 -6.86 36.29 -13.72
N GLY A 36 -6.53 35.27 -14.51
CA GLY A 36 -6.68 33.87 -14.10
C GLY A 36 -6.77 32.90 -15.27
N THR A 37 -6.82 31.62 -14.92
CA THR A 37 -6.97 30.52 -15.86
C THR A 37 -8.31 29.84 -15.65
N ILE A 38 -9.00 29.54 -16.74
CA ILE A 38 -10.28 28.83 -16.74
C ILE A 38 -10.09 27.55 -17.55
N SER A 39 -10.44 26.42 -16.95
CA SER A 39 -10.42 25.11 -17.59
C SER A 39 -11.85 24.64 -17.80
N TYR A 40 -12.17 24.13 -18.99
CA TYR A 40 -13.48 23.54 -19.27
C TYR A 40 -13.33 22.16 -19.92
N SER A 41 -14.29 21.28 -19.64
CA SER A 41 -14.41 19.97 -20.27
C SER A 41 -15.87 19.71 -20.69
N ILE A 42 -16.03 19.08 -21.85
CA ILE A 42 -17.32 18.65 -22.41
C ILE A 42 -17.36 17.12 -22.33
N GLY A 43 -18.40 16.60 -21.69
CA GLY A 43 -18.62 15.15 -21.52
C GLY A 43 -18.55 14.65 -20.07
N GLN A 44 -18.12 15.48 -19.11
CA GLN A 44 -18.28 15.17 -17.69
C GLN A 44 -19.54 15.86 -17.16
N VAL A 45 -20.62 15.09 -16.97
CA VAL A 45 -21.91 15.64 -16.48
C VAL A 45 -22.06 15.60 -14.97
N PHE A 46 -21.21 14.86 -14.24
CA PHE A 46 -21.26 14.77 -12.79
C PHE A 46 -19.87 14.52 -12.19
N TYR A 47 -19.46 15.33 -11.22
CA TYR A 47 -18.52 14.91 -10.18
C TYR A 47 -19.07 15.42 -8.84
N THR A 48 -19.44 14.50 -7.96
CA THR A 48 -19.75 14.81 -6.56
C THR A 48 -18.65 14.20 -5.71
N TYR A 49 -18.01 15.01 -4.88
CA TYR A 49 -17.04 14.53 -3.89
C TYR A 49 -17.80 13.88 -2.74
N ILE A 50 -17.60 12.57 -2.55
CA ILE A 50 -18.17 11.83 -1.43
C ILE A 50 -17.01 11.52 -0.48
N GLY A 51 -16.75 12.41 0.47
CA GLY A 51 -15.68 12.24 1.46
C GLY A 51 -15.86 13.18 2.64
N ILE A 52 -16.06 12.63 3.85
CA ILE A 52 -16.28 13.40 5.09
C ILE A 52 -14.92 13.76 5.78
N GLN A 53 -13.77 13.51 5.15
CA GLN A 53 -12.45 13.82 5.72
C GLN A 53 -11.45 14.17 4.60
N SER A 54 -10.58 15.15 4.85
CA SER A 54 -9.54 15.70 3.94
C SER A 54 -8.61 14.67 3.24
N ILE A 55 -8.64 13.41 3.69
CA ILE A 55 -7.73 12.33 3.26
C ILE A 55 -8.32 11.40 2.19
N TYR A 56 -9.64 11.43 1.95
CA TYR A 56 -10.30 10.52 1.00
C TYR A 56 -11.32 11.26 0.14
N ASN A 57 -10.83 11.92 -0.92
CA ASN A 57 -11.68 12.50 -1.94
C ASN A 57 -11.92 11.45 -3.02
N VAL A 58 -13.06 10.76 -2.96
CA VAL A 58 -13.52 9.88 -4.04
C VAL A 58 -14.54 10.66 -4.86
N ALA A 59 -14.21 10.94 -6.11
CA ALA A 59 -15.14 11.48 -7.10
C ALA A 59 -15.86 10.34 -7.84
N GLN A 60 -17.18 10.38 -7.88
CA GLN A 60 -17.99 9.43 -8.64
C GLN A 60 -17.80 9.67 -10.16
N GLY A 61 -17.69 8.58 -10.94
CA GLY A 61 -17.53 8.66 -12.40
C GLY A 61 -16.11 8.84 -12.90
N ILE A 62 -15.12 8.83 -12.01
CA ILE A 62 -13.68 8.88 -12.33
C ILE A 62 -13.06 7.52 -12.03
N GLN A 63 -12.27 6.98 -12.96
CA GLN A 63 -11.47 5.78 -12.68
C GLN A 63 -10.23 6.20 -11.88
N HIS A 64 -10.15 5.76 -10.63
CA HIS A 64 -8.94 5.95 -9.83
C HIS A 64 -8.05 4.72 -9.97
N GLN A 65 -6.76 4.95 -10.23
CA GLN A 65 -5.76 3.92 -9.98
C GLN A 65 -5.64 3.71 -8.46
N GLU A 66 -5.69 2.45 -8.02
CA GLU A 66 -5.36 2.11 -6.63
C GLU A 66 -3.87 2.42 -6.42
N ALA A 67 -3.59 3.56 -5.79
CA ALA A 67 -2.24 3.86 -5.32
C ALA A 67 -1.99 2.98 -4.09
N THR A 68 -1.04 2.04 -4.18
CA THR A 68 -0.44 1.46 -2.98
C THR A 68 0.14 2.61 -2.17
N ILE A 69 -0.50 2.95 -1.05
CA ILE A 69 0.01 3.98 -0.17
C ILE A 69 1.24 3.40 0.52
N ASN A 70 2.40 3.56 -0.11
CA ASN A 70 3.64 3.63 0.65
C ASN A 70 3.54 4.98 1.36
N ASN A 71 2.98 4.99 2.57
CA ASN A 71 2.97 6.17 3.42
C ASN A 71 4.40 6.76 3.37
N PRO A 72 4.60 8.02 2.95
CA PRO A 72 5.85 8.69 3.25
C PRO A 72 5.86 8.83 4.77
N ILE A 73 6.50 7.86 5.42
CA ILE A 73 6.77 7.88 6.84
C ILE A 73 7.61 9.13 7.02
N ILE A 74 7.04 10.13 7.70
CA ILE A 74 7.79 11.28 8.20
C ILE A 74 9.01 10.67 8.89
N GLU A 75 10.20 10.98 8.37
CA GLU A 75 11.47 10.52 8.91
C GLU A 75 11.56 10.96 10.37
N ASN A 76 11.21 10.06 11.28
CA ASN A 76 11.98 9.96 12.49
C ASN A 76 13.16 9.08 12.10
N ILE A 77 14.36 9.66 12.11
CA ILE A 77 15.63 8.93 11.95
C ILE A 77 15.81 8.09 13.23
N GLN A 78 14.99 7.06 13.36
CA GLN A 78 15.16 5.97 14.29
C GLN A 78 15.36 4.75 13.41
N SER A 79 16.56 4.19 13.47
CA SER A 79 17.03 2.97 12.80
C SER A 79 15.97 2.32 11.90
N LYS A 80 16.16 2.40 10.58
CA LYS A 80 15.26 1.80 9.59
C LYS A 80 15.19 0.28 9.81
N VAL A 81 14.31 -0.14 10.71
CA VAL A 81 14.01 -1.52 10.98
C VAL A 81 13.43 -2.11 9.71
N GLN A 82 14.15 -3.04 9.10
CA GLN A 82 13.72 -3.75 7.92
C GLN A 82 13.38 -5.17 8.31
N VAL A 83 12.13 -5.55 8.13
CA VAL A 83 11.69 -6.93 8.27
C VAL A 83 11.44 -7.49 6.88
N LEU A 84 12.08 -8.61 6.55
CA LEU A 84 11.98 -9.31 5.27
C LEU A 84 11.36 -10.69 5.49
N ILE A 85 10.52 -11.13 4.56
CA ILE A 85 9.80 -12.41 4.65
C ILE A 85 9.90 -13.15 3.31
N TYR A 86 10.38 -14.39 3.35
CA TYR A 86 10.56 -15.22 2.16
C TYR A 86 10.55 -16.73 2.48
N PRO A 87 10.13 -17.60 1.54
CA PRO A 87 9.44 -17.26 0.30
C PRO A 87 7.99 -16.84 0.57
N ASN A 88 7.42 -16.01 -0.31
CA ASN A 88 6.00 -15.70 -0.32
C ASN A 88 5.55 -15.65 -1.80
N PRO A 89 4.78 -16.63 -2.31
CA PRO A 89 4.05 -17.69 -1.58
C PRO A 89 4.95 -18.73 -0.87
N ALA A 90 4.46 -19.31 0.22
CA ALA A 90 5.16 -20.31 1.04
C ALA A 90 4.48 -21.68 0.94
N ILE A 91 5.27 -22.76 1.05
CA ILE A 91 4.77 -24.14 1.15
C ILE A 91 4.89 -24.59 2.60
N ASP A 92 6.03 -25.06 3.07
CA ASP A 92 6.14 -25.65 4.41
C ASP A 92 6.61 -24.68 5.48
N PHE A 93 7.38 -23.68 5.10
CA PHE A 93 7.97 -22.73 6.03
C PHE A 93 8.15 -21.38 5.37
N VAL A 94 8.23 -20.36 6.23
CA VAL A 94 8.63 -19.02 5.85
C VAL A 94 9.74 -18.54 6.78
N ASN A 95 10.74 -17.90 6.20
CA ASN A 95 11.84 -17.28 6.92
C ASN A 95 11.52 -15.80 7.11
N VAL A 96 11.77 -15.29 8.31
CA VAL A 96 11.63 -13.87 8.65
C VAL A 96 12.99 -13.38 9.10
N SER A 97 13.51 -12.35 8.42
CA SER A 97 14.77 -11.69 8.73
C SER A 97 14.50 -10.29 9.27
N LEU A 98 15.09 -9.98 10.42
CA LEU A 98 14.95 -8.74 11.17
C LEU A 98 16.29 -8.00 11.13
N ASN A 99 16.33 -6.94 10.33
CA ASN A 99 17.51 -6.09 10.18
C ASN A 99 17.28 -4.76 10.90
N GLY A 100 18.26 -4.33 11.70
CA GLY A 100 18.21 -3.05 12.41
C GLY A 100 17.39 -3.06 13.71
N ILE A 101 16.94 -4.24 14.19
CA ILE A 101 16.32 -4.41 15.52
C ILE A 101 17.38 -4.89 16.51
N ASN A 102 17.48 -4.24 17.66
CA ASN A 102 18.25 -4.76 18.78
C ASN A 102 17.40 -5.78 19.53
N ILE A 103 17.68 -7.07 19.30
CA ILE A 103 16.91 -8.15 19.90
C ILE A 103 17.24 -8.25 21.38
N LYS A 104 16.22 -8.11 22.20
CA LYS A 104 16.30 -8.28 23.65
C LYS A 104 15.39 -9.44 24.05
N PRO A 105 15.88 -10.36 24.90
CA PRO A 105 15.09 -11.50 25.34
C PRO A 105 13.73 -11.06 25.88
N GLY A 106 12.65 -11.55 25.26
CA GLY A 106 11.27 -11.31 25.72
C GLY A 106 10.61 -10.02 25.26
N GLU A 107 11.31 -9.12 24.56
CA GLU A 107 10.71 -7.88 24.05
C GLU A 107 10.08 -8.09 22.66
N GLN A 108 10.74 -8.83 21.77
CA GLN A 108 10.23 -9.06 20.42
C GLN A 108 9.45 -10.37 20.35
N PHE A 109 8.30 -10.35 19.68
CA PHE A 109 7.49 -11.54 19.43
C PHE A 109 6.71 -11.40 18.14
N TYR A 110 6.26 -12.51 17.59
CA TYR A 110 5.37 -12.53 16.43
C TYR A 110 4.05 -13.22 16.77
N GLN A 111 3.01 -12.84 16.02
CA GLN A 111 1.70 -13.46 16.07
C GLN A 111 1.23 -13.74 14.66
N LEU A 112 0.78 -14.97 14.41
CA LEU A 112 0.23 -15.42 13.15
C LEU A 112 -1.29 -15.54 13.28
N TYR A 113 -2.02 -14.92 12.37
CA TYR A 113 -3.48 -14.91 12.32
C TYR A 113 -3.99 -15.51 11.02
N ASP A 114 -5.19 -16.09 11.04
CA ASP A 114 -5.92 -16.42 9.81
C ASP A 114 -6.75 -15.24 9.27
N LEU A 115 -7.42 -15.45 8.14
CA LEU A 115 -8.31 -14.44 7.53
C LEU A 115 -9.50 -14.02 8.41
N GLN A 116 -9.90 -14.87 9.36
CA GLN A 116 -10.97 -14.56 10.30
C GLN A 116 -10.46 -13.82 11.54
N GLY A 117 -9.15 -13.55 11.62
CA GLY A 117 -8.52 -12.88 12.74
C GLY A 117 -8.27 -13.77 13.96
N ARG A 118 -8.38 -15.10 13.82
CA ARG A 118 -8.06 -16.04 14.90
C ARG A 118 -6.54 -16.17 15.04
N LEU A 119 -6.04 -16.10 16.27
CA LEU A 119 -4.62 -16.31 16.57
C LEU A 119 -4.27 -17.79 16.40
N ILE A 120 -3.39 -18.09 15.46
CA ILE A 120 -2.92 -19.45 15.13
C ILE A 120 -1.65 -19.78 15.90
N LYS A 121 -0.72 -18.83 15.99
CA LYS A 121 0.59 -19.05 16.62
C LYS A 121 1.15 -17.77 17.21
N GLN A 122 1.83 -17.88 18.34
CA GLN A 122 2.57 -16.79 18.95
C GLN A 122 3.86 -17.29 19.59
N ASN A 123 4.99 -16.75 19.17
CA ASN A 123 6.30 -17.07 19.76
C ASN A 123 7.16 -15.81 19.91
N THR A 124 8.04 -15.83 20.90
CA THR A 124 9.09 -14.83 21.12
C THR A 124 10.18 -14.96 20.06
N ILE A 125 10.76 -13.82 19.67
CA ILE A 125 11.87 -13.75 18.71
C ILE A 125 13.17 -13.52 19.47
N ASN A 126 14.07 -14.50 19.41
CA ASN A 126 15.37 -14.46 20.08
C ASN A 126 16.55 -14.31 19.11
N GLN A 127 16.28 -14.36 17.79
CA GLN A 127 17.29 -14.36 16.73
C GLN A 127 16.85 -13.43 15.60
N THR A 128 17.82 -12.88 14.87
CA THR A 128 17.57 -11.99 13.73
C THR A 128 16.93 -12.71 12.57
N GLU A 129 17.18 -14.01 12.43
CA GLU A 129 16.50 -14.88 11.48
C GLU A 129 15.70 -15.94 12.23
N ILE A 130 14.44 -16.06 11.88
CA ILE A 130 13.55 -17.09 12.41
C ILE A 130 12.87 -17.83 11.27
N GLN A 131 12.63 -19.12 11.49
CA GLN A 131 11.83 -19.94 10.59
C GLN A 131 10.48 -20.25 11.24
N ILE A 132 9.40 -19.96 10.52
CA ILE A 132 8.03 -20.24 10.94
C ILE A 132 7.53 -21.41 10.11
N ASN A 133 7.30 -22.56 10.78
CA ASN A 133 6.68 -23.72 10.16
C ASN A 133 5.17 -23.46 9.92
N LEU A 134 4.73 -23.73 8.69
CA LEU A 134 3.37 -23.60 8.18
C LEU A 134 2.82 -24.95 7.64
N SER A 135 3.58 -26.05 7.74
CA SER A 135 3.22 -27.36 7.16
C SER A 135 1.90 -27.92 7.68
N ASN A 136 1.55 -27.62 8.94
CA ASN A 136 0.29 -28.07 9.56
C ASN A 136 -0.90 -27.14 9.29
N LEU A 137 -0.73 -26.13 8.43
CA LEU A 137 -1.74 -25.14 8.10
C LEU A 137 -2.28 -25.36 6.69
N ASN A 138 -3.58 -25.13 6.51
CA ASN A 138 -4.25 -25.25 5.22
C ASN A 138 -3.79 -24.16 4.23
N SER A 139 -3.90 -24.44 2.94
CA SER A 139 -3.67 -23.45 1.87
C SER A 139 -4.65 -22.29 2.01
N SER A 140 -4.14 -21.13 2.43
CA SER A 140 -4.92 -19.93 2.71
C SER A 140 -3.99 -18.72 2.86
N ILE A 141 -4.58 -17.56 3.13
CA ILE A 141 -3.85 -16.35 3.47
C ILE A 141 -3.73 -16.25 4.99
N TYR A 142 -2.54 -15.92 5.46
CA TYR A 142 -2.24 -15.68 6.86
C TYR A 142 -1.66 -14.28 7.05
N VAL A 143 -1.90 -13.70 8.22
CA VAL A 143 -1.37 -12.38 8.60
C VAL A 143 -0.36 -12.57 9.72
N LEU A 144 0.91 -12.24 9.44
CA LEU A 144 1.96 -12.22 10.45
C LEU A 144 2.15 -10.79 10.96
N ARG A 145 2.04 -10.60 12.26
CA ARG A 145 2.37 -9.35 12.95
C ARG A 145 3.64 -9.53 13.74
N VAL A 146 4.59 -8.61 13.57
CA VAL A 146 5.85 -8.59 14.30
C VAL A 146 5.83 -7.42 15.29
N TYR A 147 6.15 -7.71 16.54
CA TYR A 147 6.12 -6.77 17.64
C TYR A 147 7.53 -6.53 18.18
N ASP A 148 7.75 -5.28 18.59
CA ASP A 148 8.89 -4.85 19.40
C ASP A 148 8.35 -4.19 20.67
N GLY A 149 8.39 -4.92 21.77
CA GLY A 149 7.70 -4.61 23.01
C GLY A 149 6.19 -4.52 22.80
N LYS A 150 5.63 -3.32 22.95
CA LYS A 150 4.17 -3.07 22.78
C LYS A 150 3.81 -2.53 21.41
N LYS A 151 4.78 -2.27 20.53
CA LYS A 151 4.57 -1.65 19.23
C LYS A 151 4.57 -2.70 18.14
N VAL A 152 3.62 -2.58 17.20
CA VAL A 152 3.67 -3.33 15.96
C VAL A 152 4.72 -2.69 15.07
N VAL A 153 5.73 -3.44 14.69
CA VAL A 153 6.78 -3.00 13.78
C VAL A 153 6.28 -3.15 12.35
N ASN A 154 5.98 -4.38 11.95
CA ASN A 154 5.52 -4.70 10.60
C ASN A 154 4.37 -5.71 10.62
N ILE A 155 3.54 -5.67 9.57
CA ILE A 155 2.47 -6.61 9.30
C ILE A 155 2.67 -7.17 7.89
N PHE A 156 2.59 -8.49 7.74
CA PHE A 156 2.80 -9.17 6.48
C PHE A 156 1.65 -10.10 6.14
N LYS A 157 1.33 -10.15 4.84
CA LYS A 157 0.43 -11.13 4.25
C LYS A 157 1.24 -12.29 3.71
N ILE A 158 1.01 -13.49 4.23
CA ILE A 158 1.64 -14.74 3.78
C ILE A 158 0.59 -15.52 2.96
N ILE A 159 0.98 -15.95 1.76
CA ILE A 159 0.15 -16.80 0.91
C ILE A 159 0.68 -18.23 1.04
N LYS A 160 -0.07 -19.12 1.69
CA LYS A 160 0.26 -20.55 1.81
C LYS A 160 -0.39 -21.33 0.67
N GLN A 161 0.41 -22.08 -0.09
CA GLN A 161 -0.05 -22.95 -1.19
C GLN A 161 -0.22 -24.40 -0.76
#